data_AF-A0A841CDC1-F1
#
_entry.id   AF-A0A841CDC1-F1
#
_cell.length_a   1.000
_cell.length_b   1.000
_cell.length_c   1.000
_cell.angle_alpha   90.00
_cell.angle_beta   90.00
_cell.angle_gamma   90.00
#
_symmetry.space_group_name_H-M   'P 1'
#
loop_
_entity.id
_entity.type
_entity.pdbx_description
1 polymer ?
#
loop_
_entity_poly.entity_id
_entity_poly.type
_entity_poly.pdbx_seq_one_letter_code
_entity_poly.pdbx_strand_id
1 'polypeptide(L)'
;MRWLLIALVVVASAACTTPPSGPEQPRKGVEVLGTIPHDTSAFTQGLELVDGVLYEGTGLEGQSELRRLDPTTGEVKQQVELPSPLFGEGVTVVGAHIWQITWRDGIAIRRDRETLAEVKRVTYDGEGWGLCRDGGRLVMSDGTEELRFRDPETFDETGRVTVKRNGIPLVRINELECVGGRVWANLWQSDEVVQIDPNSGDVLATVDLSPLRPADVPKSDVLNGIAAVPGTDEFLVTGKNWPTIFRVRFRTG
;
A
#
# COMPACT_ATOMS: atom_id res chain seq x y z
N MET A 1 -66.94 5.89 -49.28
CA MET A 1 -66.72 6.59 -47.99
C MET A 1 -65.42 6.06 -47.39
N ARG A 2 -64.33 6.84 -47.43
CA ARG A 2 -63.01 6.46 -46.91
C ARG A 2 -63.01 6.58 -45.38
N TRP A 3 -62.62 5.53 -44.66
CA TRP A 3 -62.35 5.58 -43.22
C TRP A 3 -60.85 5.78 -43.02
N LEU A 4 -60.44 6.90 -42.42
CA LEU A 4 -59.06 7.14 -41.98
C LEU A 4 -58.85 6.52 -40.60
N LEU A 5 -57.86 5.63 -40.50
CA LEU A 5 -57.27 5.20 -39.23
C LEU A 5 -56.26 6.24 -38.77
N ILE A 6 -56.46 6.81 -37.58
CA ILE A 6 -55.48 7.64 -36.88
C ILE A 6 -54.69 6.73 -35.94
N ALA A 7 -53.41 6.51 -36.23
CA ALA A 7 -52.49 5.83 -35.34
C ALA A 7 -51.92 6.85 -34.34
N LEU A 8 -52.20 6.66 -33.05
CA LEU A 8 -51.63 7.46 -31.97
C LEU A 8 -50.24 6.91 -31.64
N VAL A 9 -49.18 7.65 -31.99
CA VAL A 9 -47.81 7.32 -31.58
C VAL A 9 -47.57 7.92 -30.19
N VAL A 10 -47.46 7.05 -29.18
CA VAL A 10 -47.04 7.43 -27.83
C VAL A 10 -45.51 7.43 -27.82
N VAL A 11 -44.91 8.62 -27.77
CA VAL A 11 -43.47 8.79 -27.56
C VAL A 11 -43.21 8.72 -26.05
N ALA A 12 -42.66 7.60 -25.59
CA ALA A 12 -42.19 7.46 -24.22
C ALA A 12 -40.82 8.15 -24.09
N SER A 13 -40.79 9.33 -23.50
CA SER A 13 -39.55 10.03 -23.14
C SER A 13 -38.87 9.26 -22.00
N ALA A 14 -37.85 8.47 -22.32
CA ALA A 14 -36.97 7.90 -21.31
C ALA A 14 -36.16 9.05 -20.68
N ALA A 15 -36.59 9.53 -19.52
CA ALA A 15 -35.79 10.42 -18.71
C ALA A 15 -34.60 9.62 -18.18
N CYS A 16 -33.40 9.87 -18.72
CA CYS A 16 -32.16 9.41 -18.12
C CYS A 16 -32.00 10.10 -16.76
N THR A 17 -32.47 9.45 -15.70
CA THR A 17 -32.13 9.83 -14.34
C THR A 17 -30.67 9.49 -14.11
N THR A 18 -29.79 10.49 -14.10
CA THR A 18 -28.44 10.33 -13.56
C THR A 18 -28.56 9.85 -12.12
N PRO A 19 -27.96 8.70 -11.75
CA PRO A 19 -27.96 8.27 -10.36
C PRO A 19 -27.35 9.39 -9.50
N PRO A 20 -27.89 9.64 -8.30
CA PRO A 20 -27.32 10.65 -7.42
C PRO A 20 -25.84 10.35 -7.18
N SER A 21 -24.98 11.32 -7.46
CA SER A 21 -23.57 11.24 -7.06
C SER A 21 -23.55 11.16 -5.54
N GLY A 22 -23.01 10.06 -5.00
CA GLY A 22 -22.74 9.95 -3.57
C GLY A 22 -21.85 11.12 -3.10
N PRO A 23 -21.79 11.37 -1.78
CA PRO A 23 -20.90 12.40 -1.24
C PRO A 23 -19.48 12.18 -1.75
N GLU A 24 -18.84 13.25 -2.23
CA GLU A 24 -17.45 13.21 -2.68
C GLU A 24 -16.55 12.79 -1.51
N GLN A 25 -15.65 11.83 -1.75
CA GLN A 25 -14.75 11.36 -0.70
C GLN A 25 -13.78 12.46 -0.27
N PRO A 26 -13.49 12.60 1.03
CA PRO A 26 -12.53 13.56 1.53
C PRO A 26 -11.18 13.46 0.79
N ARG A 27 -10.75 14.56 0.19
CA ARG A 27 -9.38 14.74 -0.29
C ARG A 27 -8.54 15.42 0.80
N LYS A 28 -7.35 14.89 1.03
CA LYS A 28 -6.38 15.40 1.99
C LYS A 28 -5.17 15.95 1.27
N GLY A 29 -4.66 17.07 1.75
CA GLY A 29 -3.36 17.59 1.36
C GLY A 29 -2.24 16.96 2.20
N VAL A 30 -0.99 17.25 1.81
CA VAL A 30 0.19 16.81 2.55
C VAL A 30 0.99 18.01 3.04
N GLU A 31 1.38 17.97 4.31
CA GLU A 31 2.37 18.88 4.89
C GLU A 31 3.69 18.14 5.06
N VAL A 32 4.78 18.70 4.52
CA VAL A 32 6.13 18.19 4.74
C VAL A 32 6.69 18.77 6.03
N LEU A 33 7.09 17.89 6.94
CA LEU A 33 7.66 18.23 8.25
C LEU A 33 9.18 18.09 8.27
N GLY A 34 9.74 17.27 7.38
CA GLY A 34 11.17 17.04 7.28
C GLY A 34 11.52 16.03 6.20
N THR A 35 12.81 15.83 5.99
CA THR A 35 13.35 14.91 4.99
C THR A 35 14.48 14.08 5.57
N ILE A 36 14.62 12.86 5.06
CA ILE A 36 15.69 11.91 5.39
C ILE A 36 16.29 11.46 4.05
N PRO A 37 17.63 11.41 3.91
CA PRO A 37 18.25 10.85 2.71
C PRO A 37 17.80 9.41 2.46
N HIS A 38 17.59 9.04 1.21
CA HIS A 38 17.20 7.70 0.81
C HIS A 38 18.15 7.15 -0.25
N ASP A 39 18.38 5.84 -0.20
CA ASP A 39 19.21 5.14 -1.15
C ASP A 39 18.52 5.08 -2.52
N THR A 40 19.04 5.83 -3.49
CA THR A 40 18.52 5.84 -4.86
C THR A 40 18.65 4.50 -5.60
N SER A 41 19.35 3.50 -5.05
CA SER A 41 19.34 2.13 -5.59
C SER A 41 18.19 1.27 -5.05
N ALA A 42 17.53 1.69 -3.96
CA ALA A 42 16.44 0.96 -3.32
C ALA A 42 15.17 1.00 -4.17
N PHE A 43 14.74 -0.16 -4.68
CA PHE A 43 13.42 -0.31 -5.30
C PHE A 43 12.39 -0.65 -4.21
N THR A 44 12.02 0.33 -3.40
CA THR A 44 11.18 0.17 -2.19
C THR A 44 9.85 -0.54 -2.47
N GLN A 45 9.58 -1.62 -1.74
CA GLN A 45 8.35 -2.41 -1.84
C GLN A 45 7.62 -2.62 -0.49
N GLY A 46 8.28 -2.33 0.63
CA GLY A 46 7.65 -2.27 1.94
C GLY A 46 8.43 -1.36 2.87
N LEU A 47 7.74 -0.62 3.73
CA LEU A 47 8.35 0.32 4.67
C LEU A 47 7.61 0.27 6.00
N GLU A 48 8.31 0.13 7.12
CA GLU A 48 7.64 0.13 8.43
C GLU A 48 8.56 0.71 9.52
N LEU A 49 8.02 1.59 10.37
CA LEU A 49 8.75 2.19 11.48
C LEU A 49 8.18 1.65 12.80
N VAL A 50 8.99 0.86 13.51
CA VAL A 50 8.60 0.26 14.78
C VAL A 50 9.76 0.19 15.76
N ASP A 51 9.49 0.59 17.00
CA ASP A 51 10.46 0.72 18.10
C ASP A 51 11.77 1.45 17.71
N GLY A 52 11.64 2.53 16.94
CA GLY A 52 12.78 3.37 16.53
C GLY A 52 13.66 2.76 15.43
N VAL A 53 13.23 1.68 14.78
CA VAL A 53 13.91 1.09 13.63
C VAL A 53 13.01 1.21 12.40
N LEU A 54 13.57 1.71 11.30
CA LEU A 54 12.90 1.70 10.00
C LEU A 54 13.29 0.41 9.27
N TYR A 55 12.31 -0.40 8.90
CA TYR A 55 12.48 -1.58 8.07
C TYR A 55 12.10 -1.24 6.63
N GLU A 56 12.89 -1.73 5.68
CA GLU A 56 12.61 -1.57 4.26
C GLU A 56 12.78 -2.91 3.53
N GLY A 57 11.75 -3.32 2.80
CA GLY A 57 11.83 -4.38 1.80
C GLY A 57 12.08 -3.78 0.42
N THR A 58 13.07 -4.31 -0.30
CA THR A 58 13.37 -3.88 -1.68
C THR A 58 13.10 -5.00 -2.68
N GLY A 59 12.72 -4.60 -3.89
CA GLY A 59 12.51 -5.49 -5.02
C GLY A 59 13.69 -5.56 -5.99
N LEU A 60 13.41 -6.12 -7.17
CA LEU A 60 14.32 -6.50 -8.26
C LEU A 60 14.95 -7.89 -8.06
N GLU A 61 14.76 -8.75 -9.06
CA GLU A 61 15.29 -10.12 -9.06
C GLU A 61 16.82 -10.10 -8.91
N GLY A 62 17.31 -10.86 -7.92
CA GLY A 62 18.74 -10.92 -7.59
C GLY A 62 19.32 -9.68 -6.91
N GLN A 63 18.47 -8.69 -6.56
CA GLN A 63 18.85 -7.46 -5.86
C GLN A 63 17.92 -7.14 -4.68
N SER A 64 16.92 -8.00 -4.43
CA SER A 64 15.94 -7.81 -3.37
C SER A 64 16.59 -8.03 -2.00
N GLU A 65 16.27 -7.16 -1.05
CA GLU A 65 16.85 -7.17 0.29
C GLU A 65 15.77 -6.91 1.34
N LEU A 66 16.05 -7.31 2.59
CA LEU A 66 15.43 -6.71 3.78
C LEU A 66 16.48 -5.89 4.50
N ARG A 67 16.15 -4.65 4.84
CA ARG A 67 17.06 -3.67 5.44
C ARG A 67 16.52 -3.14 6.77
N ARG A 68 17.44 -2.84 7.68
CA ARG A 68 17.22 -2.01 8.88
C ARG A 68 17.93 -0.70 8.68
N LEU A 69 17.20 0.39 8.82
CA LEU A 69 17.68 1.75 8.63
C LEU A 69 17.53 2.55 9.92
N ASP A 70 18.44 3.51 10.10
CA ASP A 70 18.24 4.59 11.05
C ASP A 70 17.14 5.53 10.53
N PRO A 71 16.03 5.73 11.28
CA PRO A 71 14.90 6.54 10.81
C PRO A 71 15.18 8.05 10.77
N THR A 72 16.34 8.50 11.27
CA THR A 72 16.74 9.92 11.25
C THR A 72 17.70 10.20 10.10
N THR A 73 18.61 9.27 9.80
CA THR A 73 19.67 9.50 8.81
C THR A 73 19.47 8.74 7.50
N GLY A 74 18.60 7.72 7.47
CA GLY A 74 18.43 6.82 6.33
C GLY A 74 19.59 5.84 6.14
N GLU A 75 20.53 5.80 7.08
CA GLU A 75 21.69 4.91 7.01
C GLU A 75 21.26 3.45 7.22
N VAL A 76 21.66 2.58 6.29
CA VAL A 76 21.47 1.13 6.44
C VAL A 76 22.39 0.61 7.53
N LYS A 77 21.81 0.10 8.62
CA LYS A 77 22.51 -0.48 9.77
C LYS A 77 22.75 -1.97 9.62
N GLN A 78 21.87 -2.65 8.90
CA GLN A 78 21.93 -4.09 8.65
C GLN A 78 21.07 -4.43 7.44
N GLN A 79 21.48 -5.40 6.65
CA GLN A 79 20.69 -5.91 5.53
C GLN A 79 20.93 -7.41 5.32
N VAL A 80 19.97 -8.06 4.67
CA VAL A 80 20.09 -9.44 4.18
C VAL A 80 19.50 -9.51 2.77
N GLU A 81 20.20 -10.19 1.88
CA GLU A 81 19.74 -10.44 0.52
C GLU A 81 18.68 -11.54 0.48
N LEU A 82 17.76 -11.44 -0.48
CA LEU A 82 16.88 -12.54 -0.82
C LEU A 82 17.59 -13.40 -1.87
N PRO A 83 17.53 -14.73 -1.74
CA PRO A 83 18.13 -15.60 -2.74
C PRO A 83 17.42 -15.39 -4.07
N SER A 84 18.19 -15.17 -5.14
CA SER A 84 17.69 -15.23 -6.51
C SER A 84 17.01 -16.59 -6.77
N PRO A 85 15.88 -16.64 -7.51
CA PRO A 85 15.27 -15.57 -8.30
C PRO A 85 14.18 -14.76 -7.58
N LEU A 86 14.12 -14.81 -6.24
CA LEU A 86 13.00 -14.16 -5.52
C LEU A 86 13.00 -12.65 -5.72
N PHE A 87 11.80 -12.11 -5.94
CA PHE A 87 11.55 -10.68 -5.97
C PHE A 87 10.85 -10.28 -4.66
N GLY A 88 11.53 -9.49 -3.82
CA GLY A 88 11.01 -9.03 -2.52
C GLY A 88 9.93 -7.96 -2.66
N GLU A 89 8.92 -8.05 -1.82
CA GLU A 89 7.78 -7.13 -1.78
C GLU A 89 7.57 -6.60 -0.34
N GLY A 90 6.32 -6.41 0.09
CA GLY A 90 5.95 -5.87 1.40
C GLY A 90 6.56 -6.57 2.60
N VAL A 91 6.73 -5.82 3.68
CA VAL A 91 7.28 -6.30 4.96
C VAL A 91 6.42 -5.81 6.12
N THR A 92 6.27 -6.61 7.18
CA THR A 92 5.70 -6.11 8.44
C THR A 92 6.23 -6.85 9.67
N VAL A 93 6.28 -6.17 10.81
CA VAL A 93 6.79 -6.66 12.08
C VAL A 93 5.68 -7.28 12.93
N VAL A 94 5.95 -8.50 13.39
CA VAL A 94 5.10 -9.26 14.31
C VAL A 94 5.93 -9.66 15.54
N GLY A 95 5.94 -8.79 16.55
CA GLY A 95 6.68 -9.00 17.79
C GLY A 95 8.19 -9.10 17.54
N ALA A 96 8.75 -10.29 17.75
CA ALA A 96 10.17 -10.59 17.53
C ALA A 96 10.51 -10.99 16.08
N HIS A 97 9.52 -10.98 15.17
CA HIS A 97 9.69 -11.45 13.80
C HIS A 97 9.30 -10.39 12.78
N ILE A 98 9.75 -10.60 11.55
CA ILE A 98 9.37 -9.84 10.37
C ILE A 98 8.83 -10.83 9.35
N TRP A 99 7.67 -10.53 8.76
CA TRP A 99 7.25 -11.18 7.53
C TRP A 99 7.70 -10.36 6.35
N GLN A 100 8.29 -11.03 5.36
CA GLN A 100 8.65 -10.47 4.06
C GLN A 100 8.04 -11.33 2.97
N ILE A 101 7.23 -10.72 2.11
CA ILE A 101 6.56 -11.40 1.01
C ILE A 101 7.32 -11.22 -0.31
N THR A 102 6.90 -11.98 -1.31
CA THR A 102 7.48 -11.98 -2.65
C THR A 102 6.43 -11.70 -3.71
N TRP A 103 6.87 -11.25 -4.89
CA TRP A 103 5.93 -10.83 -5.92
C TRP A 103 5.14 -11.99 -6.51
N ARG A 104 5.76 -12.81 -7.36
CA ARG A 104 5.10 -13.90 -8.09
C ARG A 104 5.47 -15.28 -7.59
N ASP A 105 6.41 -15.33 -6.64
CA ASP A 105 6.98 -16.57 -6.15
C ASP A 105 6.05 -17.29 -5.16
N GLY A 106 5.04 -16.58 -4.63
CA GLY A 106 4.08 -17.15 -3.68
C GLY A 106 4.73 -17.56 -2.35
N ILE A 107 5.78 -16.84 -1.92
CA ILE A 107 6.56 -17.17 -0.72
C ILE A 107 6.49 -16.02 0.29
N ALA A 108 6.18 -16.35 1.55
CA ALA A 108 6.37 -15.48 2.70
C ALA A 108 7.51 -16.02 3.57
N ILE A 109 8.48 -15.15 3.89
CA ILE A 109 9.65 -15.47 4.69
C ILE A 109 9.47 -14.82 6.06
N ARG A 110 9.45 -15.64 7.12
CA ARG A 110 9.54 -15.18 8.51
C ARG A 110 11.00 -15.05 8.89
N ARG A 111 11.39 -13.87 9.34
CA ARG A 111 12.75 -13.56 9.77
C ARG A 111 12.77 -13.17 11.24
N ASP A 112 13.87 -13.47 11.90
CA ASP A 112 14.18 -12.91 13.21
C ASP A 112 14.44 -11.40 13.07
N ARG A 113 13.81 -10.59 13.92
CA ARG A 113 13.82 -9.13 13.77
C ARG A 113 15.18 -8.49 14.07
N GLU A 114 15.97 -9.10 14.94
CA GLU A 114 17.27 -8.58 15.38
C GLU A 114 18.38 -8.95 14.40
N THR A 115 18.37 -10.19 13.92
CA THR A 115 19.43 -10.75 13.07
C THR A 115 19.08 -10.72 11.58
N LEU A 116 17.81 -10.53 11.24
CA LEU A 116 17.23 -10.68 9.89
C LEU A 116 17.37 -12.10 9.30
N ALA A 117 17.85 -13.06 10.09
CA ALA A 117 18.00 -14.43 9.68
C ALA A 117 16.63 -15.05 9.37
N GLU A 118 16.55 -15.80 8.27
CA GLU A 118 15.35 -16.58 7.96
C GLU A 118 15.12 -17.62 9.06
N VAL A 119 13.92 -17.60 9.63
CA VAL A 119 13.44 -18.57 10.63
C VAL A 119 12.57 -19.62 9.95
N LYS A 120 11.73 -19.20 9.01
CA LYS A 120 10.77 -20.07 8.32
C LYS A 120 10.39 -19.47 6.97
N ARG A 121 10.01 -20.33 6.03
CA ARG A 121 9.26 -19.96 4.83
C ARG A 121 7.94 -20.71 4.75
N VAL A 122 6.92 -20.05 4.20
CA VAL A 122 5.60 -20.62 3.89
C VAL A 122 5.17 -20.15 2.52
N THR A 123 4.22 -20.84 1.92
CA THR A 123 3.68 -20.50 0.61
C THR A 123 2.30 -19.87 0.71
N TYR A 124 1.94 -19.03 -0.25
CA TYR A 124 0.59 -18.52 -0.45
C TYR A 124 0.24 -18.49 -1.94
N ASP A 125 -1.07 -18.50 -2.22
CA ASP A 125 -1.57 -18.41 -3.58
C ASP A 125 -1.58 -16.96 -4.09
N GLY A 126 -1.26 -16.79 -5.38
CA GLY A 126 -1.32 -15.51 -6.08
C GLY A 126 -0.06 -14.67 -5.93
N GLU A 127 -0.17 -13.39 -6.30
CA GLU A 127 0.90 -12.42 -6.10
C GLU A 127 0.88 -11.85 -4.66
N GLY A 128 1.99 -11.25 -4.23
CA GLY A 128 2.07 -10.44 -3.02
C GLY A 128 2.69 -9.08 -3.29
N TRP A 129 2.08 -8.01 -2.76
CA TRP A 129 2.50 -6.63 -3.01
C TRP A 129 2.79 -5.92 -1.69
N GLY A 130 1.78 -5.41 -0.99
CA GLY A 130 1.95 -4.78 0.33
C GLY A 130 1.55 -5.71 1.49
N LEU A 131 2.09 -5.43 2.68
CA LEU A 131 1.81 -6.18 3.89
C LEU A 131 1.88 -5.24 5.10
N CYS A 132 0.86 -5.25 5.96
CA CYS A 132 0.90 -4.55 7.24
C CYS A 132 0.19 -5.33 8.34
N ARG A 133 0.46 -4.99 9.61
CA ARG A 133 -0.14 -5.65 10.77
C ARG A 133 -1.30 -4.83 11.34
N ASP A 134 -2.51 -5.36 11.23
CA ASP A 134 -3.72 -4.82 11.85
C ASP A 134 -4.04 -5.60 13.13
N GLY A 135 -3.40 -5.22 14.23
CA GLY A 135 -3.59 -5.84 15.54
C GLY A 135 -3.24 -7.34 15.55
N GLY A 136 -4.28 -8.19 15.54
CA GLY A 136 -4.18 -9.66 15.61
C GLY A 136 -4.12 -10.37 14.25
N ARG A 137 -4.12 -9.63 13.14
CA ARG A 137 -4.04 -10.17 11.77
C ARG A 137 -3.03 -9.40 10.93
N LEU A 138 -2.61 -9.99 9.83
CA LEU A 138 -1.91 -9.28 8.76
C LEU A 138 -2.93 -8.91 7.68
N VAL A 139 -2.68 -7.80 7.00
CA VAL A 139 -3.40 -7.38 5.80
C VAL A 139 -2.41 -7.38 4.65
N MET A 140 -2.77 -8.04 3.55
CA MET A 140 -1.93 -8.21 2.37
C MET A 140 -2.69 -7.75 1.12
N SER A 141 -2.02 -6.98 0.27
CA SER A 141 -2.50 -6.64 -1.07
C SER A 141 -1.76 -7.47 -2.12
N ASP A 142 -2.34 -7.58 -3.30
CA ASP A 142 -1.80 -8.32 -4.45
C ASP A 142 -2.00 -7.57 -5.79
N GLY A 143 -2.20 -6.25 -5.72
CA GLY A 143 -2.50 -5.40 -6.88
C GLY A 143 -3.93 -5.50 -7.40
N THR A 144 -4.75 -6.43 -6.90
CA THR A 144 -6.19 -6.50 -7.20
C THR A 144 -6.98 -5.52 -6.32
N GLU A 145 -8.30 -5.62 -6.37
CA GLU A 145 -9.22 -4.92 -5.46
C GLU A 145 -9.37 -5.59 -4.08
N GLU A 146 -8.74 -6.73 -3.83
CA GLU A 146 -8.88 -7.45 -2.57
C GLU A 146 -7.76 -7.11 -1.57
N LEU A 147 -8.14 -6.87 -0.32
CA LEU A 147 -7.24 -6.99 0.82
C LEU A 147 -7.47 -8.34 1.49
N ARG A 148 -6.42 -9.16 1.55
CA ARG A 148 -6.45 -10.50 2.18
C ARG A 148 -5.98 -10.40 3.62
N PHE A 149 -6.68 -11.08 4.51
CA PHE A 149 -6.29 -11.21 5.91
C PHE A 149 -5.52 -12.49 6.11
N ARG A 150 -4.36 -12.41 6.76
CA ARG A 150 -3.50 -13.57 7.04
C ARG A 150 -3.29 -13.74 8.54
N ASP A 151 -3.19 -14.99 8.99
CA ASP A 151 -2.79 -15.31 10.35
C ASP A 151 -1.33 -14.87 10.60
N PRO A 152 -1.02 -14.15 11.68
CA PRO A 152 0.33 -13.62 11.90
C PRO A 152 1.38 -14.68 12.27
N GLU A 153 0.97 -15.89 12.67
CA GLU A 153 1.87 -16.98 13.03
C GLU A 153 2.05 -17.99 11.89
N THR A 154 0.95 -18.37 11.21
CA THR A 154 0.99 -19.37 10.13
C THR A 154 1.06 -18.79 8.73
N PHE A 155 0.62 -17.55 8.55
CA PHE A 155 0.40 -16.87 7.27
C PHE A 155 -0.78 -17.40 6.44
N ASP A 156 -1.63 -18.27 7.02
CA ASP A 156 -2.81 -18.79 6.32
C ASP A 156 -3.83 -17.67 6.07
N GLU A 157 -4.55 -17.73 4.94
CA GLU A 157 -5.64 -16.79 4.69
C GLU A 157 -6.80 -17.04 5.66
N THR A 158 -7.24 -15.99 6.34
CA THR A 158 -8.35 -16.02 7.31
C THR A 158 -9.58 -15.28 6.84
N GLY A 159 -9.46 -14.52 5.74
CA GLY A 159 -10.55 -13.79 5.11
C GLY A 159 -10.03 -12.78 4.09
N ARG A 160 -10.94 -12.00 3.53
CA ARG A 160 -10.62 -10.90 2.63
C ARG A 160 -11.75 -9.87 2.58
N VAL A 161 -11.45 -8.71 2.01
CA VAL A 161 -12.44 -7.66 1.74
C VAL A 161 -12.15 -7.00 0.39
N THR A 162 -13.20 -6.75 -0.38
CA THR A 162 -13.13 -5.98 -1.63
C THR A 162 -13.08 -4.49 -1.33
N VAL A 163 -12.02 -3.82 -1.75
CA VAL A 163 -11.83 -2.38 -1.59
C VAL A 163 -12.62 -1.61 -2.63
N LYS A 164 -13.32 -0.57 -2.20
CA LYS A 164 -14.19 0.24 -3.05
C LYS A 164 -14.01 1.73 -2.81
N ARG A 165 -13.89 2.48 -3.90
CA ARG A 165 -13.99 3.94 -3.91
C ARG A 165 -15.36 4.32 -4.47
N ASN A 166 -16.21 4.93 -3.65
CA ASN A 166 -17.59 5.28 -4.02
C ASN A 166 -18.40 4.10 -4.60
N GLY A 167 -18.25 2.92 -4.00
CA GLY A 167 -18.93 1.69 -4.45
C GLY A 167 -18.30 1.02 -5.67
N ILE A 168 -17.26 1.60 -6.28
CA ILE A 168 -16.54 1.04 -7.42
C ILE A 168 -15.28 0.31 -6.92
N PRO A 169 -15.04 -0.95 -7.31
CA PRO A 169 -13.80 -1.65 -6.97
C PRO A 169 -12.55 -0.84 -7.32
N LEU A 170 -11.61 -0.78 -6.37
CA LEU A 170 -10.36 -0.04 -6.53
C LEU A 170 -9.19 -1.02 -6.64
N VAL A 171 -8.50 -1.03 -7.78
CA VAL A 171 -7.36 -1.92 -8.06
C VAL A 171 -6.02 -1.21 -7.90
N ARG A 172 -4.90 -1.94 -8.09
CA ARG A 172 -3.52 -1.48 -7.98
C ARG A 172 -3.12 -1.06 -6.57
N ILE A 173 -3.75 -1.66 -5.59
CA ILE A 173 -3.40 -1.49 -4.18
C ILE A 173 -2.03 -2.13 -3.96
N ASN A 174 -1.07 -1.32 -3.56
CA ASN A 174 0.32 -1.72 -3.44
C ASN A 174 0.74 -1.73 -1.96
N GLU A 175 1.84 -1.05 -1.62
CA GLU A 175 2.36 -1.00 -0.26
C GLU A 175 1.30 -0.49 0.75
N LEU A 176 1.33 -1.08 1.96
CA LEU A 176 0.32 -0.92 2.99
C LEU A 176 0.93 -0.46 4.31
N GLU A 177 0.20 0.38 5.05
CA GLU A 177 0.49 0.67 6.45
C GLU A 177 -0.77 0.60 7.32
N CYS A 178 -0.68 -0.09 8.46
CA CYS A 178 -1.81 -0.37 9.34
C CYS A 178 -1.70 0.46 10.63
N VAL A 179 -2.49 1.52 10.77
CA VAL A 179 -2.45 2.38 11.97
C VAL A 179 -3.83 2.95 12.31
N GLY A 180 -4.16 2.99 13.60
CA GLY A 180 -5.42 3.56 14.09
C GLY A 180 -6.67 2.81 13.60
N GLY A 181 -6.56 1.50 13.35
CA GLY A 181 -7.65 0.68 12.81
C GLY A 181 -8.02 1.04 11.37
N ARG A 182 -7.05 1.53 10.59
CA ARG A 182 -7.17 1.88 9.17
C ARG A 182 -6.01 1.27 8.41
N VAL A 183 -6.25 0.97 7.14
CA VAL A 183 -5.20 0.57 6.20
C VAL A 183 -4.93 1.77 5.29
N TRP A 184 -3.71 2.26 5.28
CA TRP A 184 -3.23 3.20 4.29
C TRP A 184 -2.58 2.41 3.16
N ALA A 185 -2.85 2.79 1.91
CA ALA A 185 -2.30 2.06 0.78
C ALA A 185 -1.82 3.00 -0.33
N ASN A 186 -0.62 2.74 -0.86
CA ASN A 186 -0.22 3.31 -2.13
C ASN A 186 -1.06 2.71 -3.26
N LEU A 187 -1.36 3.53 -4.28
CA LEU A 187 -1.94 3.06 -5.54
C LEU A 187 -0.88 3.09 -6.64
N TRP A 188 -0.48 1.91 -7.13
CA TRP A 188 0.59 1.78 -8.10
C TRP A 188 0.29 2.54 -9.41
N GLN A 189 1.32 3.21 -9.95
CA GLN A 189 1.24 4.15 -11.08
C GLN A 189 0.39 5.41 -10.82
N SER A 190 0.23 5.80 -9.56
CA SER A 190 -0.34 7.08 -9.18
C SER A 190 0.47 7.71 -8.06
N ASP A 191 0.23 8.99 -7.79
CA ASP A 191 0.76 9.69 -6.62
C ASP A 191 -0.27 9.73 -5.47
N GLU A 192 -1.25 8.82 -5.47
CA GLU A 192 -2.29 8.75 -4.43
C GLU A 192 -1.95 7.75 -3.33
N VAL A 193 -2.30 8.12 -2.10
CA VAL A 193 -2.46 7.20 -0.97
C VAL A 193 -3.93 7.20 -0.54
N VAL A 194 -4.52 6.03 -0.33
CA VAL A 194 -5.89 5.89 0.16
C VAL A 194 -5.94 5.42 1.61
N GLN A 195 -6.91 5.93 2.37
CA GLN A 195 -7.27 5.42 3.68
C GLN A 195 -8.46 4.48 3.53
N ILE A 196 -8.34 3.23 3.97
CA ILE A 196 -9.34 2.17 3.80
C ILE A 196 -9.84 1.72 5.18
N ASP A 197 -11.16 1.51 5.30
CA ASP A 197 -11.73 0.74 6.41
C ASP A 197 -11.56 -0.76 6.12
N PRO A 198 -10.72 -1.51 6.89
CA PRO A 198 -10.48 -2.92 6.62
C PRO A 198 -11.69 -3.82 6.95
N ASN A 199 -12.77 -3.30 7.53
CA ASN A 199 -13.97 -4.10 7.82
C ASN A 199 -14.96 -4.08 6.64
N SER A 200 -15.12 -2.93 5.98
CA SER A 200 -16.05 -2.78 4.84
C SER A 200 -15.36 -2.76 3.48
N GLY A 201 -14.07 -2.42 3.44
CA GLY A 201 -13.31 -2.15 2.22
C GLY A 201 -13.53 -0.74 1.66
N ASP A 202 -14.32 0.10 2.32
CA ASP A 202 -14.58 1.44 1.80
C ASP A 202 -13.36 2.34 1.95
N VAL A 203 -13.01 3.04 0.86
CA VAL A 203 -12.06 4.14 0.90
C VAL A 203 -12.72 5.32 1.63
N LEU A 204 -12.08 5.78 2.70
CA LEU A 204 -12.54 6.86 3.57
C LEU A 204 -11.94 8.21 3.20
N ALA A 205 -10.74 8.22 2.62
CA ALA A 205 -10.06 9.44 2.18
C ALA A 205 -8.99 9.10 1.13
N THR A 206 -8.65 10.10 0.32
CA THR A 206 -7.51 10.06 -0.60
C THR A 206 -6.57 11.21 -0.30
N VAL A 207 -5.27 10.92 -0.25
CA VAL A 207 -4.19 11.90 -0.12
C VAL A 207 -3.49 12.02 -1.47
N ASP A 208 -3.31 13.25 -1.95
CA ASP A 208 -2.49 13.54 -3.14
C ASP A 208 -1.06 13.86 -2.72
N LEU A 209 -0.12 13.00 -3.11
CA LEU A 209 1.32 13.15 -2.86
C LEU A 209 2.11 13.57 -4.10
N SER A 210 1.44 13.96 -5.19
CA SER A 210 2.11 14.45 -6.40
C SER A 210 3.10 15.61 -6.16
N PRO A 211 2.89 16.52 -5.17
CA PRO A 211 3.89 17.55 -4.87
C PRO A 211 5.23 17.02 -4.33
N LEU A 212 5.29 15.77 -3.87
CA LEU A 212 6.51 15.16 -3.32
C LEU A 212 7.36 14.46 -4.39
N ARG A 213 6.80 14.22 -5.59
CA ARG A 213 7.46 13.45 -6.63
C ARG A 213 8.75 14.16 -7.07
N PRO A 214 9.93 13.50 -7.02
CA PRO A 214 11.19 14.11 -7.38
C PRO A 214 11.30 14.25 -8.90
N ALA A 215 10.85 15.38 -9.44
CA ALA A 215 10.82 15.63 -10.89
C ALA A 215 12.22 15.64 -11.54
N ASP A 216 13.27 15.96 -10.77
CA ASP A 216 14.63 16.16 -11.28
C ASP A 216 15.55 14.94 -11.10
N VAL A 217 15.02 13.78 -10.71
CA VAL A 217 15.80 12.55 -10.52
C VAL A 217 15.43 11.53 -11.61
N PRO A 218 16.23 11.39 -12.68
CA PRO A 218 15.87 10.58 -13.85
C PRO A 218 15.64 9.09 -13.56
N LYS A 219 16.20 8.58 -12.46
CA LYS A 219 16.04 7.18 -12.04
C LYS A 219 14.87 6.95 -11.08
N SER A 220 14.27 8.00 -10.54
CA SER A 220 13.14 7.84 -9.62
C SER A 220 11.92 7.33 -10.38
N ASP A 221 11.35 6.26 -9.85
CA ASP A 221 10.15 5.62 -10.37
C ASP A 221 8.95 6.10 -9.51
N VAL A 222 7.95 5.27 -9.29
CA VAL A 222 6.69 5.64 -8.63
C VAL A 222 6.80 5.78 -7.11
N LEU A 223 5.87 6.55 -6.54
CA LEU A 223 5.54 6.56 -5.11
C LEU A 223 5.28 5.12 -4.62
N ASN A 224 5.95 4.73 -3.53
CA ASN A 224 5.74 3.45 -2.86
C ASN A 224 6.48 3.39 -1.51
N GLY A 225 5.81 2.99 -0.43
CA GLY A 225 6.37 2.94 0.92
C GLY A 225 5.73 3.99 1.84
N ILE A 226 5.04 3.51 2.87
CA ILE A 226 4.36 4.32 3.90
C ILE A 226 4.69 3.71 5.26
N ALA A 227 5.14 4.51 6.21
CA ALA A 227 5.30 4.04 7.59
C ALA A 227 4.74 5.08 8.57
N ALA A 228 3.89 4.67 9.50
CA ALA A 228 3.38 5.54 10.54
C ALA A 228 4.48 5.84 11.55
N VAL A 229 4.53 7.08 12.04
CA VAL A 229 5.43 7.47 13.13
C VAL A 229 4.73 7.13 14.47
N PRO A 230 5.29 6.23 15.29
CA PRO A 230 4.60 5.77 16.50
C PRO A 230 4.26 6.91 17.47
N GLY A 231 3.00 6.95 17.91
CA GLY A 231 2.51 7.94 18.89
C GLY A 231 2.18 9.31 18.31
N THR A 232 2.20 9.48 16.98
CA THR A 232 1.86 10.74 16.31
C THR A 232 0.81 10.52 15.20
N ASP A 233 0.48 11.59 14.49
CA ASP A 233 -0.37 11.60 13.29
C ASP A 233 0.47 11.75 12.00
N GLU A 234 1.75 11.42 12.07
CA GLU A 234 2.74 11.65 11.03
C GLU A 234 3.13 10.33 10.35
N PHE A 235 3.61 10.45 9.13
CA PHE A 235 4.03 9.32 8.29
C PHE A 235 5.41 9.60 7.70
N LEU A 236 6.13 8.53 7.43
CA LEU A 236 7.24 8.52 6.48
C LEU A 236 6.68 8.03 5.14
N VAL A 237 6.99 8.74 4.06
CA VAL A 237 6.61 8.34 2.70
C VAL A 237 7.81 8.48 1.76
N THR A 238 7.95 7.54 0.84
CA THR A 238 9.02 7.57 -0.16
C THR A 238 8.56 6.92 -1.47
N GLY A 239 9.50 6.57 -2.35
CA GLY A 239 9.22 5.85 -3.56
C GLY A 239 10.43 5.08 -4.08
N LYS A 240 10.17 4.33 -5.14
CA LYS A 240 11.15 3.46 -5.77
C LYS A 240 12.26 4.32 -6.38
N ASN A 241 13.48 4.13 -5.92
CA ASN A 241 14.66 4.91 -6.31
C ASN A 241 14.54 6.42 -6.03
N TRP A 242 13.71 6.81 -5.05
CA TRP A 242 13.65 8.21 -4.61
C TRP A 242 14.90 8.56 -3.81
N PRO A 243 15.41 9.80 -3.87
CA PRO A 243 16.55 10.24 -3.07
C PRO A 243 16.16 10.62 -1.62
N THR A 244 14.86 10.62 -1.31
CA THR A 244 14.32 11.20 -0.08
C THR A 244 13.19 10.35 0.48
N ILE A 245 13.22 10.12 1.79
CA ILE A 245 12.04 9.80 2.59
C ILE A 245 11.53 11.11 3.19
N PHE A 246 10.24 11.40 3.02
CA PHE A 246 9.60 12.58 3.56
C PHE A 246 8.88 12.22 4.86
N ARG A 247 9.12 12.99 5.92
CA ARG A 247 8.23 12.99 7.09
C ARG A 247 7.10 13.96 6.83
N VAL A 248 5.87 13.47 6.91
CA VAL A 248 4.68 14.21 6.48
C VAL A 248 3.54 14.10 7.48
N ARG A 249 2.60 15.04 7.39
CA ARG A 249 1.27 14.97 8.01
C ARG A 249 0.19 15.09 6.95
N PHE A 250 -0.83 14.24 7.01
CA PHE A 250 -1.98 14.30 6.10
C PHE A 250 -3.04 15.24 6.67
N ARG A 251 -3.28 16.37 5.99
CA ARG A 251 -4.22 17.40 6.44
C ARG A 251 -5.57 17.24 5.76
N THR A 252 -6.66 17.38 6.51
CA THR A 252 -7.95 17.70 5.89
C THR A 252 -7.84 19.06 5.20
N GLY A 253 -8.26 19.13 3.94
CA GLY A 253 -8.32 20.38 3.17
C GLY A 253 -9.28 21.41 3.78
#